data_AF-A0A933WBS2-F1
#
_entry.id   AF-A0A933WBS2-F1
#
_cell.length_a   1.000
_cell.length_b   1.000
_cell.length_c   1.000
_cell.angle_alpha   90.00
_cell.angle_beta   90.00
_cell.angle_gamma   90.00
#
_symmetry.space_group_name_H-M   'P 1'
#
loop_
_entity.id
_entity.type
_entity.pdbx_description
1 polymer ?
#
loop_
_entity_poly.entity_id
_entity_poly.type
_entity_poly.pdbx_seq_one_letter_code
_entity_poly.pdbx_strand_id
1 'polypeptide(L)'
;MFIKLARATIFILAVLFLGTGNAVASQYFADETGKECAYCHEGTPQDLKFTADGEAFIKNYNQLPPKVGLNPESLKAPLMKKVRRMLSALHGVAGIALLGALIFIALAHPARVEEEGLSADHRKFLWITLATAGLAGAALVPFAISSGTGWQSVFGVLLIAKMALFAALAALVAMSIAAAKKVDAARHHAEEELRDLSKFTHFSAADLKMFTGRGGRRALFAFKGKVYDLTDHPHWLHGIHFARHSAGRDLTEDILKAPHSPAVIDKHAPVGTYDANAKQSGLAAMNELRGLSARYYGLVKLSAGLAVGVAAIVSIWRQM
;
A
#
# COMPACT_ATOMS: atom_id res chain seq x y z
N MET A 1 -1.18 1.38 -22.15
CA MET A 1 -0.68 1.94 -20.85
C MET A 1 0.56 1.18 -20.36
N PHE A 2 0.56 -0.15 -20.38
CA PHE A 2 1.69 -1.00 -20.00
C PHE A 2 3.05 -0.68 -20.68
N ILE A 3 3.06 -0.36 -21.97
CA ILE A 3 4.31 -0.03 -22.70
C ILE A 3 4.92 1.31 -22.26
N LYS A 4 4.10 2.28 -21.86
CA LYS A 4 4.58 3.58 -21.34
C LYS A 4 5.15 3.42 -19.92
N LEU A 5 4.53 2.55 -19.11
CA LEU A 5 5.01 2.21 -17.77
C LEU A 5 6.34 1.44 -17.83
N ALA A 6 6.44 0.44 -18.72
CA ALA A 6 7.67 -0.31 -18.92
C ALA A 6 8.83 0.57 -19.40
N ARG A 7 8.58 1.54 -20.29
CA ARG A 7 9.60 2.51 -20.74
C ARG A 7 10.05 3.45 -19.63
N ALA A 8 9.14 3.92 -18.78
CA ALA A 8 9.50 4.71 -17.60
C ALA A 8 10.31 3.89 -16.59
N THR A 9 9.96 2.63 -16.35
CA THR A 9 10.72 1.73 -15.48
C THR A 9 12.10 1.42 -16.04
N ILE A 10 12.23 1.15 -17.35
CA ILE A 10 13.53 0.94 -18.00
C ILE A 10 14.38 2.21 -17.96
N PHE A 11 13.79 3.39 -18.17
CA PHE A 11 14.50 4.66 -18.08
C PHE A 11 14.98 4.96 -16.65
N ILE A 12 14.15 4.71 -15.63
CA ILE A 12 14.53 4.85 -14.22
C ILE A 12 15.63 3.85 -13.85
N LEU A 13 15.53 2.60 -14.30
CA LEU A 13 16.58 1.59 -14.10
C LEU A 13 17.89 1.97 -14.81
N ALA A 14 17.83 2.56 -16.01
CA ALA A 14 19.00 3.05 -16.73
C ALA A 14 19.66 4.26 -16.05
N VAL A 15 18.87 5.20 -15.52
CA VAL A 15 19.39 6.35 -14.74
C VAL A 15 20.00 5.89 -13.41
N LEU A 16 19.42 4.86 -12.75
CA LEU A 16 19.98 4.25 -11.56
C LEU A 16 21.27 3.44 -11.84
N PHE A 17 21.42 2.91 -13.06
CA PHE A 17 22.65 2.23 -13.48
C PHE A 17 23.78 3.21 -13.84
N LEU A 18 23.44 4.41 -14.29
CA LEU A 18 24.39 5.50 -14.60
C LEU A 18 24.77 6.33 -13.37
N GLY A 19 24.10 6.12 -12.22
CA GLY A 19 24.34 6.80 -10.95
C GLY A 19 25.33 6.09 -10.02
N THR A 20 26.16 5.17 -10.51
CA THR A 20 27.25 4.61 -9.70
C THR A 20 28.37 5.64 -9.59
N GLY A 21 28.33 6.44 -8.53
CA GLY A 21 29.51 7.17 -8.09
C GLY A 21 30.64 6.17 -7.79
N ASN A 22 31.88 6.61 -7.98
CA ASN A 22 33.04 5.85 -7.53
C ASN A 22 32.84 5.53 -6.04
N ALA A 23 32.78 4.25 -5.68
CA ALA A 23 32.80 3.83 -4.29
C ALA A 23 34.15 4.24 -3.72
N VAL A 24 34.17 5.32 -2.95
CA VAL A 24 35.35 5.73 -2.19
C VAL A 24 35.40 4.79 -0.98
N ALA A 25 36.43 3.95 -0.90
CA ALA A 25 36.71 3.16 0.29
C ALA A 25 36.92 4.15 1.46
N SER A 26 35.93 4.25 2.35
CA SER A 26 36.08 5.11 3.53
C SER A 26 37.12 4.50 4.47
N GLN A 27 38.03 5.32 5.01
CA GLN A 27 39.04 4.92 6.00
C GLN A 27 38.44 4.49 7.35
N TYR A 28 37.11 4.41 7.44
CA TYR A 28 36.32 4.12 8.63
C TYR A 28 36.83 2.91 9.43
N PHE A 29 37.14 1.79 8.76
CA PHE A 29 37.62 0.59 9.43
C PHE A 29 39.08 0.69 9.91
N ALA A 30 39.92 1.45 9.21
CA ALA A 30 41.29 1.72 9.65
C ALA A 30 41.28 2.57 10.94
N ASP A 31 40.38 3.55 11.00
CA ASP A 31 40.21 4.43 12.16
C ASP A 31 39.63 3.69 13.39
N GLU A 32 38.63 2.83 13.22
CA GLU A 32 38.05 2.04 14.32
C GLU A 32 39.02 0.98 14.88
N THR A 33 39.84 0.39 14.02
CA THR A 33 40.76 -0.69 14.41
C THR A 33 42.13 -0.18 14.88
N GLY A 34 42.44 1.09 14.63
CA GLY A 34 43.77 1.67 14.83
C GLY A 34 44.84 0.96 13.98
N LYS A 35 44.44 0.34 12.87
CA LYS A 35 45.33 -0.38 11.95
C LYS A 35 45.46 0.40 10.66
N GLU A 36 46.68 0.45 10.14
CA GLU A 36 46.92 1.06 8.83
C GLU A 36 46.21 0.29 7.73
N CYS A 37 45.91 0.96 6.60
CA CYS A 37 45.25 0.33 5.45
C CYS A 37 46.01 -0.92 4.96
N ALA A 38 47.34 -0.94 5.10
CA ALA A 38 48.22 -2.06 4.76
C ALA A 38 47.99 -3.32 5.62
N TYR A 39 47.29 -3.21 6.75
CA TYR A 39 46.93 -4.36 7.58
C TYR A 39 45.90 -5.26 6.88
N CYS A 40 44.90 -4.67 6.22
CA CYS A 40 43.84 -5.40 5.52
C CYS A 40 44.10 -5.55 4.03
N HIS A 41 44.91 -4.67 3.43
CA HIS A 41 45.14 -4.59 2.00
C HIS A 41 46.61 -4.73 1.64
N GLU A 42 46.88 -5.43 0.55
CA GLU A 42 48.19 -5.53 -0.09
C GLU A 42 48.11 -5.15 -1.56
N GLY A 43 49.24 -4.74 -2.15
CA GLY A 43 49.31 -4.36 -3.56
C GLY A 43 49.14 -2.87 -3.83
N THR A 44 49.01 -2.52 -5.11
CA THR A 44 48.84 -1.12 -5.55
C THR A 44 47.34 -0.79 -5.64
N PRO A 45 46.95 0.50 -5.68
CA PRO A 45 45.55 0.87 -5.90
C PRO A 45 44.90 0.25 -7.14
N GLN A 46 45.70 -0.17 -8.14
CA GLN A 46 45.25 -0.81 -9.37
C GLN A 46 45.22 -2.36 -9.28
N ASP A 47 45.84 -2.98 -8.28
CA ASP A 47 45.83 -4.44 -8.01
C ASP A 47 45.75 -4.70 -6.50
N LEU A 48 44.73 -4.12 -5.85
CA LEU A 48 44.55 -4.21 -4.41
C LEU A 48 43.96 -5.57 -4.04
N LYS A 49 44.67 -6.35 -3.21
CA LYS A 49 44.23 -7.65 -2.70
C LYS A 49 44.04 -7.58 -1.19
N PHE A 50 43.29 -8.53 -0.64
CA PHE A 50 43.17 -8.65 0.81
C PHE A 50 44.32 -9.47 1.35
N THR A 51 44.91 -9.01 2.46
CA THR A 51 45.81 -9.84 3.26
C THR A 51 45.02 -11.00 3.87
N ALA A 52 45.71 -12.03 4.40
CA ALA A 52 45.03 -13.10 5.13
C ALA A 52 44.17 -12.57 6.31
N ASP A 53 44.65 -11.53 6.98
CA ASP A 53 43.93 -10.84 8.06
C ASP A 53 42.74 -10.04 7.54
N GLY A 54 42.87 -9.37 6.39
CA GLY A 54 41.77 -8.69 5.70
C GLY A 54 40.68 -9.65 5.21
N GLU A 55 41.07 -10.80 4.66
CA GLU A 55 40.12 -11.85 4.29
C GLU A 55 39.42 -12.45 5.52
N ALA A 56 40.17 -12.68 6.60
CA ALA A 56 39.62 -13.18 7.85
C ALA A 56 38.64 -12.19 8.48
N PHE A 57 38.95 -10.88 8.43
CA PHE A 57 38.09 -9.79 8.86
C PHE A 57 36.74 -9.79 8.11
N ILE A 58 36.77 -9.89 6.77
CA ILE A 58 35.57 -9.97 5.94
C ILE A 58 34.77 -11.25 6.23
N LYS A 59 35.46 -12.40 6.35
CA LYS A 59 34.85 -13.69 6.68
C LYS A 59 34.26 -13.72 8.09
N ASN A 60 34.75 -12.86 8.99
CA ASN A 60 34.36 -12.73 10.39
C ASN A 60 33.46 -11.49 10.66
N TYR A 61 32.68 -11.05 9.67
CA TYR A 61 31.72 -9.95 9.81
C TYR A 61 32.34 -8.62 10.27
N ASN A 62 33.49 -8.26 9.70
CA ASN A 62 34.23 -7.03 10.01
C ASN A 62 34.67 -6.97 11.49
N GLN A 63 35.00 -8.13 12.06
CA GLN A 63 35.67 -8.24 13.34
C GLN A 63 37.08 -8.78 13.15
N LEU A 64 38.06 -8.12 13.77
CA LEU A 64 39.44 -8.61 13.77
C LEU A 64 39.49 -10.00 14.41
N PRO A 65 40.09 -11.01 13.74
CA PRO A 65 40.21 -12.33 14.32
C PRO A 65 41.07 -12.25 15.61
N PRO A 66 40.66 -12.86 16.73
CA PRO A 66 41.52 -12.95 17.90
C PRO A 66 42.76 -13.79 17.54
N LYS A 67 43.95 -13.37 18.03
CA LYS A 67 45.18 -14.12 17.82
C LYS A 67 45.02 -15.53 18.39
N VAL A 68 45.13 -16.51 17.49
CA VAL A 68 45.21 -17.97 17.66
C VAL A 68 45.00 -18.50 19.08
N GLY A 69 43.87 -19.18 19.28
CA GLY A 69 43.62 -20.03 20.44
C GLY A 69 42.17 -20.48 20.51
N LEU A 70 41.92 -21.72 20.05
CA LEU A 70 40.74 -22.57 20.30
C LEU A 70 39.41 -21.84 20.61
N ASN A 71 38.48 -21.77 19.65
CA ASN A 71 37.10 -21.35 19.96
C ASN A 71 36.09 -22.50 19.70
N PRO A 72 35.36 -23.00 20.72
CA PRO A 72 34.34 -24.05 20.60
C PRO A 72 33.12 -23.72 19.70
N GLU A 73 33.05 -22.51 19.14
CA GLU A 73 31.91 -22.02 18.35
C GLU A 73 31.87 -22.47 16.87
N SER A 74 32.85 -23.24 16.40
CA SER A 74 32.99 -23.63 14.99
C SER A 74 31.89 -24.58 14.47
N LEU A 75 31.20 -25.32 15.34
CA LEU A 75 30.11 -26.23 14.95
C LEU A 75 28.76 -25.52 14.67
N LYS A 76 28.51 -24.35 15.29
CA LYS A 76 27.25 -23.60 15.10
C LYS A 76 27.32 -22.56 13.97
N ALA A 77 28.52 -22.16 13.56
CA ALA A 77 28.74 -21.19 12.49
C ALA A 77 27.99 -21.48 11.17
N PRO A 78 28.00 -22.70 10.59
CA PRO A 78 27.27 -22.98 9.35
C PRO A 78 25.74 -22.96 9.55
N LEU A 79 25.25 -23.40 10.71
CA LEU A 79 23.83 -23.35 11.07
C LEU A 79 23.35 -21.89 11.21
N MET A 80 24.10 -21.06 11.94
CA MET A 80 23.76 -19.64 12.12
C MET A 80 23.81 -18.85 10.81
N LYS A 81 24.75 -19.16 9.90
CA LYS A 81 24.76 -18.63 8.52
C LYS A 81 23.52 -19.03 7.74
N LYS A 82 23.02 -20.26 7.90
CA LYS A 82 21.77 -20.72 7.27
C LYS A 82 20.55 -20.01 7.86
N VAL A 83 20.46 -19.91 9.19
CA VAL A 83 19.38 -19.20 9.90
C VAL A 83 19.31 -17.74 9.46
N ARG A 84 20.44 -17.02 9.44
CA ARG A 84 20.50 -15.63 8.97
C ARG A 84 19.98 -15.49 7.54
N ARG A 85 20.42 -16.35 6.61
CA ARG A 85 19.93 -16.33 5.21
C ARG A 85 18.42 -16.55 5.12
N MET A 86 17.88 -17.49 5.90
CA MET A 86 16.44 -17.75 5.96
C MET A 86 15.66 -16.55 6.51
N LEU A 87 16.13 -15.95 7.62
CA LEU A 87 15.51 -14.77 8.20
C LEU A 87 15.59 -13.56 7.25
N SER A 88 16.72 -13.36 6.57
CA SER A 88 16.88 -12.29 5.57
C SER A 88 15.94 -12.49 4.38
N ALA A 89 15.81 -13.71 3.87
CA ALA A 89 14.86 -14.02 2.80
C ALA A 89 13.41 -13.78 3.25
N LEU A 90 13.04 -14.24 4.46
CA LEU A 90 11.72 -14.04 5.04
C LEU A 90 11.39 -12.55 5.21
N HIS A 91 12.31 -11.77 5.78
CA HIS A 91 12.15 -10.31 5.92
C HIS A 91 12.00 -9.61 4.57
N GLY A 92 12.84 -9.97 3.59
CA GLY A 92 12.80 -9.39 2.24
C GLY A 92 11.49 -9.68 1.51
N VAL A 93 11.05 -10.95 1.50
CA VAL A 93 9.78 -11.36 0.87
C VAL A 93 8.59 -10.69 1.56
N ALA A 94 8.56 -10.67 2.89
CA ALA A 94 7.50 -9.99 3.64
C ALA A 94 7.47 -8.48 3.36
N GLY A 95 8.62 -7.83 3.26
CA GLY A 95 8.73 -6.42 2.90
C GLY A 95 8.22 -6.10 1.50
N ILE A 96 8.56 -6.93 0.51
CA ILE A 96 8.06 -6.79 -0.87
C ILE A 96 6.55 -7.01 -0.92
N ALA A 97 6.04 -8.04 -0.25
CA ALA A 97 4.62 -8.34 -0.17
C ALA A 97 3.84 -7.20 0.49
N LEU A 98 4.34 -6.65 1.60
CA LEU A 98 3.75 -5.51 2.30
C LEU A 98 3.74 -4.26 1.41
N LEU A 99 4.87 -3.92 0.76
CA LEU A 99 4.95 -2.79 -0.15
C LEU A 99 3.98 -2.92 -1.32
N GLY A 100 3.93 -4.10 -1.95
CA GLY A 100 3.02 -4.42 -3.04
C GLY A 100 1.56 -4.24 -2.64
N ALA A 101 1.17 -4.73 -1.47
CA ALA A 101 -0.19 -4.56 -0.95
C ALA A 101 -0.53 -3.09 -0.67
N LEU A 102 0.38 -2.33 -0.06
CA LEU A 102 0.14 -0.91 0.22
C LEU A 102 0.00 -0.08 -1.05
N ILE A 103 0.84 -0.33 -2.05
CA ILE A 103 0.73 0.30 -3.38
C ILE A 103 -0.57 -0.13 -4.07
N PHE A 104 -0.90 -1.42 -4.05
CA PHE A 104 -2.13 -1.92 -4.64
C PHE A 104 -3.36 -1.24 -4.04
N ILE A 105 -3.45 -1.13 -2.72
CA ILE A 105 -4.58 -0.47 -2.05
C ILE A 105 -4.56 1.05 -2.31
N ALA A 106 -3.39 1.69 -2.37
CA ALA A 106 -3.27 3.11 -2.66
C ALA A 106 -3.66 3.47 -4.12
N LEU A 107 -3.46 2.55 -5.06
CA LEU A 107 -3.79 2.71 -6.48
C LEU A 107 -5.16 2.15 -6.86
N ALA A 108 -5.67 1.15 -6.14
CA ALA A 108 -7.00 0.62 -6.34
C ALA A 108 -7.99 1.78 -6.23
N HIS A 109 -8.71 2.03 -7.33
CA HIS A 109 -9.55 3.21 -7.49
C HIS A 109 -10.46 3.45 -6.26
N PRO A 110 -10.62 4.70 -5.80
CA PRO A 110 -11.52 5.02 -4.69
C PRO A 110 -12.95 4.54 -4.93
N ALA A 111 -13.39 4.44 -6.19
CA ALA A 111 -14.67 3.86 -6.57
C ALA A 111 -14.82 2.38 -6.16
N ARG A 112 -13.74 1.57 -6.25
CA ARG A 112 -13.80 0.14 -5.92
C ARG A 112 -13.89 -0.08 -4.41
N VAL A 113 -13.15 0.69 -3.62
CA VAL A 113 -13.21 0.59 -2.16
C VAL A 113 -14.53 1.17 -1.63
N GLU A 114 -15.09 2.19 -2.29
CA GLU A 114 -16.47 2.65 -2.00
C GLU A 114 -17.52 1.56 -2.33
N GLU A 115 -17.34 0.78 -3.40
CA GLU A 115 -18.27 -0.25 -3.84
C GLU A 115 -18.07 -1.63 -3.20
N GLU A 116 -16.87 -2.00 -2.74
CA GLU A 116 -16.56 -3.35 -2.21
C GLU A 116 -15.93 -3.33 -0.80
N GLY A 117 -15.48 -2.17 -0.30
CA GLY A 117 -14.74 -2.08 0.96
C GLY A 117 -13.37 -2.75 0.90
N LEU A 118 -12.61 -2.71 2.00
CA LEU A 118 -11.37 -3.49 2.08
C LEU A 118 -11.69 -4.87 2.65
N SER A 119 -11.67 -5.91 1.82
CA SER A 119 -12.01 -7.28 2.26
C SER A 119 -11.26 -7.71 3.53
N ALA A 120 -11.88 -8.59 4.33
CA ALA A 120 -11.26 -9.14 5.53
C ALA A 120 -9.90 -9.80 5.24
N ASP A 121 -9.76 -10.41 4.07
CA ASP A 121 -8.53 -11.10 3.67
C ASP A 121 -7.40 -10.13 3.34
N HIS A 122 -7.69 -8.98 2.73
CA HIS A 122 -6.70 -7.93 2.55
C HIS A 122 -6.19 -7.40 3.91
N ARG A 123 -7.09 -7.22 4.89
CA ARG A 123 -6.69 -6.80 6.24
C ARG A 123 -5.82 -7.85 6.95
N LYS A 124 -6.18 -9.13 6.85
CA LYS A 124 -5.37 -10.24 7.39
C LYS A 124 -4.00 -10.27 6.73
N PHE A 125 -3.94 -10.13 5.41
CA PHE A 125 -2.68 -10.13 4.65
C PHE A 125 -1.74 -9.01 5.11
N LEU A 126 -2.26 -7.78 5.30
CA LEU A 126 -1.47 -6.66 5.83
C LEU A 126 -0.91 -6.95 7.23
N TRP A 127 -1.72 -7.48 8.14
CA TRP A 127 -1.24 -7.84 9.48
C TRP A 127 -0.17 -8.93 9.46
N ILE A 128 -0.38 -10.00 8.68
CA ILE A 128 0.55 -11.12 8.57
C ILE A 128 1.89 -10.62 8.01
N THR A 129 1.87 -9.94 6.87
CA THR A 129 3.09 -9.44 6.22
C THR A 129 3.83 -8.42 7.08
N LEU A 130 3.11 -7.52 7.74
CA LEU A 130 3.68 -6.56 8.69
C LEU A 130 4.35 -7.25 9.88
N ALA A 131 3.66 -8.21 10.51
CA ALA A 131 4.21 -8.97 11.64
C ALA A 131 5.43 -9.80 11.22
N THR A 132 5.37 -10.49 10.08
CA THR A 132 6.50 -11.26 9.54
C THR A 132 7.71 -10.36 9.25
N ALA A 133 7.50 -9.22 8.58
CA ALA A 133 8.58 -8.27 8.30
C ALA A 133 9.21 -7.72 9.59
N GLY A 134 8.39 -7.37 10.57
CA GLY A 134 8.83 -6.84 11.86
C GLY A 134 9.59 -7.86 12.71
N LEU A 135 9.03 -9.06 12.90
CA LEU A 135 9.64 -10.12 13.70
C LEU A 135 10.93 -10.65 13.05
N ALA A 136 10.94 -10.89 11.74
CA ALA A 136 12.14 -11.30 11.03
C ALA A 136 13.21 -10.21 11.06
N GLY A 137 12.80 -8.94 10.95
CA GLY A 137 13.70 -7.79 11.07
C GLY A 137 14.33 -7.68 12.45
N ALA A 138 13.53 -7.78 13.52
CA ALA A 138 14.01 -7.78 14.90
C ALA A 138 14.98 -8.94 15.18
N ALA A 139 14.67 -10.14 14.68
CA ALA A 139 15.54 -11.31 14.80
C ALA A 139 16.88 -11.16 14.05
N LEU A 140 16.97 -10.26 13.06
CA LEU A 140 18.22 -9.97 12.34
C LEU A 140 19.11 -8.94 13.05
N VAL A 141 18.58 -8.14 13.97
CA VAL A 141 19.34 -7.08 14.66
C VAL A 141 20.60 -7.61 15.37
N PRO A 142 20.55 -8.73 16.13
CA PRO A 142 21.76 -9.28 16.77
C PRO A 142 22.82 -9.78 15.76
N PHE A 143 22.42 -10.14 14.55
CA PHE A 143 23.35 -10.52 13.48
C PHE A 143 23.93 -9.31 12.74
N ALA A 144 23.30 -8.15 12.91
CA ALA A 144 23.70 -6.89 12.32
C ALA A 144 24.64 -6.09 13.24
N ILE A 145 24.38 -6.11 14.55
CA ILE A 145 25.17 -5.42 15.57
C ILE A 145 25.66 -6.43 16.61
N SER A 146 26.97 -6.69 16.62
CA SER A 146 27.62 -7.64 17.51
C SER A 146 28.35 -7.00 18.70
N SER A 147 28.54 -5.69 18.68
CA SER A 147 29.29 -4.94 19.70
C SER A 147 28.54 -3.68 20.13
N GLY A 148 28.80 -3.19 21.35
CA GLY A 148 28.15 -1.98 21.88
C GLY A 148 28.39 -0.72 21.06
N THR A 149 29.55 -0.59 20.41
CA THR A 149 29.90 0.54 19.54
C THR A 149 29.22 0.49 18.17
N GLY A 150 28.71 -0.67 17.73
CA GLY A 150 28.06 -0.83 16.43
C GLY A 150 26.81 0.04 16.25
N TRP A 151 26.19 0.51 17.35
CA TRP A 151 25.08 1.46 17.32
C TRP A 151 25.48 2.88 16.95
N GLN A 152 26.74 3.28 17.21
CA GLN A 152 27.27 4.61 16.91
C GLN A 152 27.81 4.70 15.47
N SER A 153 27.99 3.55 14.81
CA SER A 153 28.38 3.50 13.40
C SER A 153 27.30 4.08 12.49
N VAL A 154 27.71 4.52 11.29
CA VAL A 154 26.76 4.93 10.23
C VAL A 154 25.74 3.83 9.95
N PHE A 155 26.18 2.56 9.99
CA PHE A 155 25.33 1.39 9.86
C PHE A 155 24.28 1.32 10.97
N GLY A 156 24.68 1.50 12.23
CA GLY A 156 23.79 1.50 13.39
C GLY A 156 22.75 2.62 13.33
N VAL A 157 23.17 3.83 12.94
CA VAL A 157 22.28 4.98 12.74
C VAL A 157 21.25 4.69 11.64
N LEU A 158 21.65 4.14 10.50
CA LEU A 158 20.73 3.76 9.42
C LEU A 158 19.77 2.64 9.85
N LEU A 159 20.23 1.68 10.66
CA LEU A 159 19.37 0.62 11.20
C LEU A 159 18.32 1.18 12.16
N ILE A 160 18.71 2.08 13.08
CA ILE A 160 17.78 2.77 13.98
C ILE A 160 16.77 3.58 13.16
N ALA A 161 17.22 4.34 12.17
CA ALA A 161 16.33 5.11 11.29
C ALA A 161 15.33 4.19 10.56
N LYS A 162 15.79 3.05 10.03
CA LYS A 162 14.92 2.06 9.39
C LYS A 162 13.91 1.45 10.37
N MET A 163 14.33 1.13 11.60
CA MET A 163 13.44 0.61 12.64
C MET A 163 12.38 1.64 13.04
N ALA A 164 12.76 2.91 13.20
CA ALA A 164 11.84 4.00 13.51
C ALA A 164 10.82 4.22 12.38
N LEU A 165 11.27 4.24 11.13
CA LEU A 165 10.37 4.37 9.98
C LEU A 165 9.45 3.15 9.82
N PHE A 166 9.95 1.94 10.09
CA PHE A 166 9.12 0.74 10.10
C PHE A 166 8.07 0.76 11.23
N ALA A 167 8.42 1.25 12.42
CA ALA A 167 7.47 1.41 13.52
C ALA A 167 6.38 2.45 13.17
N ALA A 168 6.77 3.57 12.56
CA ALA A 168 5.82 4.55 12.05
C ALA A 168 4.91 3.97 10.95
N LEU A 169 5.46 3.14 10.05
CA LEU A 169 4.68 2.42 9.04
C LEU A 169 3.71 1.45 9.69
N ALA A 170 4.14 0.66 10.67
CA ALA A 170 3.29 -0.27 11.40
C ALA A 170 2.10 0.44 12.08
N ALA A 171 2.35 1.59 12.71
CA ALA A 171 1.31 2.41 13.31
C ALA A 171 0.32 2.94 12.25
N LEU A 172 0.82 3.46 11.12
CA LEU A 172 -0.03 3.95 10.03
C LEU A 172 -0.88 2.85 9.39
N VAL A 173 -0.31 1.65 9.22
CA VAL A 173 -1.05 0.48 8.71
C VAL A 173 -2.13 0.06 9.70
N ALA A 174 -1.82 0.00 11.00
CA ALA A 174 -2.79 -0.31 12.04
C ALA A 174 -3.95 0.70 12.06
N MET A 175 -3.63 2.00 11.97
CA MET A 175 -4.63 3.08 11.85
C MET A 175 -5.45 2.97 10.57
N SER A 176 -4.83 2.63 9.44
CA SER A 176 -5.53 2.42 8.15
C SER A 176 -6.52 1.26 8.25
N ILE A 177 -6.15 0.15 8.90
CA ILE A 177 -7.03 -1.00 9.10
C ILE A 177 -8.19 -0.66 10.05
N ALA A 178 -7.94 0.09 11.12
CA ALA A 178 -8.99 0.55 12.03
C ALA A 178 -9.96 1.52 11.32
N ALA A 179 -9.43 2.43 10.49
CA ALA A 179 -10.23 3.33 9.66
C ALA A 179 -11.05 2.55 8.63
N ALA A 180 -10.49 1.52 7.99
CA ALA A 180 -11.23 0.66 7.05
C ALA A 180 -12.45 0.00 7.72
N LYS A 181 -12.30 -0.52 8.94
CA LYS A 181 -13.44 -1.09 9.69
C LYS A 181 -14.54 -0.06 9.96
N LYS A 182 -14.17 1.19 10.26
CA LYS A 182 -15.14 2.28 10.44
C LYS A 182 -15.83 2.65 9.12
N VAL A 183 -15.09 2.67 8.02
CA VAL A 183 -15.65 2.90 6.68
C VAL A 183 -16.64 1.80 6.33
N ASP A 184 -16.30 0.53 6.54
CA ASP A 184 -17.21 -0.61 6.29
C ASP A 184 -18.50 -0.50 7.10
N ALA A 185 -18.41 -0.14 8.39
CA ALA A 185 -19.58 0.05 9.25
C ALA A 185 -20.47 1.23 8.81
N ALA A 186 -19.85 2.40 8.54
CA ALA A 186 -20.56 3.57 8.05
C ALA A 186 -21.21 3.33 6.68
N ARG A 187 -20.56 2.53 5.83
CA ARG A 187 -21.08 2.11 4.54
C ARG A 187 -22.33 1.26 4.71
N HIS A 188 -22.29 0.22 5.55
CA HIS A 188 -23.46 -0.63 5.78
C HIS A 188 -24.65 0.19 6.32
N HIS A 189 -24.41 1.11 7.25
CA HIS A 189 -25.44 2.02 7.74
C HIS A 189 -26.00 2.90 6.61
N ALA A 190 -25.14 3.51 5.78
CA ALA A 190 -25.58 4.31 4.65
C ALA A 190 -26.36 3.48 3.60
N GLU A 191 -25.93 2.25 3.32
CA GLU A 191 -26.63 1.32 2.43
C GLU A 191 -28.01 0.92 2.99
N GLU A 192 -28.11 0.70 4.30
CA GLU A 192 -29.38 0.42 4.98
C GLU A 192 -30.35 1.60 4.87
N GLU A 193 -29.86 2.83 5.09
CA GLU A 193 -30.66 4.04 4.88
C GLU A 193 -31.13 4.18 3.42
N LEU A 194 -30.23 3.95 2.46
CA LEU A 194 -30.58 4.01 1.02
C LEU A 194 -31.53 2.89 0.61
N ARG A 195 -31.51 1.73 1.27
CA ARG A 195 -32.41 0.61 0.95
C ARG A 195 -33.86 0.91 1.32
N ASP A 196 -34.06 1.68 2.39
CA ASP A 196 -35.35 2.13 2.87
C ASP A 196 -35.84 3.36 2.08
N LEU A 197 -36.46 3.10 0.92
CA LEU A 197 -37.04 4.16 0.08
C LEU A 197 -38.14 4.97 0.79
N SER A 198 -38.72 4.49 1.90
CA SER A 198 -39.72 5.27 2.64
C SER A 198 -39.14 6.56 3.23
N LYS A 199 -37.81 6.60 3.43
CA LYS A 199 -37.07 7.81 3.83
C LYS A 199 -36.94 8.84 2.72
N PHE A 200 -37.28 8.49 1.48
CA PHE A 200 -37.12 9.33 0.30
C PHE A 200 -38.44 9.50 -0.44
N THR A 201 -39.10 10.63 -0.24
CA THR A 201 -40.30 11.01 -1.03
C THR A 201 -39.96 12.04 -2.11
N HIS A 202 -38.91 12.84 -1.91
CA HIS A 202 -38.44 13.89 -2.80
C HIS A 202 -36.94 13.70 -3.01
N PHE A 203 -36.53 13.53 -4.26
CA PHE A 203 -35.15 13.24 -4.63
C PHE A 203 -34.51 14.46 -5.29
N SER A 204 -33.33 14.84 -4.79
CA SER A 204 -32.45 15.77 -5.48
C SER A 204 -31.58 15.08 -6.53
N ALA A 205 -30.89 15.87 -7.36
CA ALA A 205 -29.86 15.36 -8.26
C ALA A 205 -28.71 14.66 -7.51
N ALA A 206 -28.42 15.10 -6.28
CA ALA A 206 -27.40 14.48 -5.45
C ALA A 206 -27.88 13.16 -4.81
N ASP A 207 -29.17 13.06 -4.49
CA ASP A 207 -29.78 11.82 -4.01
C ASP A 207 -29.75 10.74 -5.08
N LEU A 208 -30.21 11.06 -6.30
CA LEU A 208 -30.23 10.11 -7.41
C LEU A 208 -28.85 9.49 -7.67
N LYS A 209 -27.76 10.27 -7.58
CA LYS A 209 -26.39 9.76 -7.77
C LYS A 209 -26.00 8.64 -6.81
N MET A 210 -26.74 8.43 -5.73
CA MET A 210 -26.52 7.34 -4.77
C MET A 210 -27.18 6.03 -5.21
N PHE A 211 -28.13 6.09 -6.14
CA PHE A 211 -28.97 4.98 -6.61
C PHE A 211 -28.60 4.53 -8.02
N THR A 212 -27.35 4.10 -8.19
CA THR A 212 -26.76 3.78 -9.50
C THR A 212 -26.97 2.33 -9.94
N GLY A 213 -27.58 1.46 -9.13
CA GLY A 213 -27.66 0.03 -9.40
C GLY A 213 -26.36 -0.76 -9.17
N ARG A 214 -25.28 -0.09 -8.75
CA ARG A 214 -23.94 -0.69 -8.56
C ARG A 214 -23.66 -1.00 -7.10
N GLY A 215 -22.86 -2.04 -6.85
CA GLY A 215 -22.48 -2.45 -5.50
C GLY A 215 -23.67 -2.91 -4.66
N GLY A 216 -24.71 -3.48 -5.28
CA GLY A 216 -25.93 -3.94 -4.60
C GLY A 216 -26.94 -2.84 -4.26
N ARG A 217 -26.67 -1.58 -4.64
CA ARG A 217 -27.60 -0.46 -4.47
C ARG A 217 -28.76 -0.54 -5.47
N ARG A 218 -29.88 0.11 -5.15
CA ARG A 218 -31.03 0.23 -6.07
C ARG A 218 -30.66 1.03 -7.33
N ALA A 219 -31.32 0.73 -8.44
CA ALA A 219 -31.19 1.44 -9.71
C ALA A 219 -32.40 2.37 -9.90
N LEU A 220 -32.24 3.65 -9.50
CA LEU A 220 -33.29 4.66 -9.67
C LEU A 220 -32.93 5.63 -10.78
N PHE A 221 -33.92 6.17 -11.48
CA PHE A 221 -33.71 7.30 -12.40
C PHE A 221 -34.91 8.24 -12.36
N ALA A 222 -34.69 9.49 -12.74
CA ALA A 222 -35.77 10.45 -12.91
C ALA A 222 -36.26 10.53 -14.36
N PHE A 223 -37.56 10.72 -14.50
CA PHE A 223 -38.22 11.01 -15.76
C PHE A 223 -39.40 11.95 -15.52
N LYS A 224 -39.39 13.13 -16.14
CA LYS A 224 -40.42 14.19 -16.03
C LYS A 224 -40.81 14.51 -14.57
N GLY A 225 -39.81 14.73 -13.72
CA GLY A 225 -40.03 15.11 -12.31
C GLY A 225 -40.52 13.98 -11.40
N LYS A 226 -40.53 12.72 -11.87
CA LYS A 226 -40.84 11.53 -11.08
C LYS A 226 -39.65 10.58 -11.04
N VAL A 227 -39.50 9.84 -9.96
CA VAL A 227 -38.43 8.83 -9.79
C VAL A 227 -39.02 7.44 -9.93
N TYR A 228 -38.31 6.57 -10.65
CA TYR A 228 -38.71 5.20 -10.93
C TYR A 228 -37.62 4.24 -10.47
N ASP A 229 -38.03 3.10 -9.89
CA ASP A 229 -37.15 2.00 -9.47
C ASP A 229 -37.17 0.87 -10.51
N LEU A 230 -36.01 0.57 -11.09
CA LEU A 230 -35.82 -0.53 -12.04
C LEU A 230 -34.73 -1.50 -11.57
N THR A 231 -34.50 -1.59 -10.25
CA THR A 231 -33.49 -2.48 -9.65
C THR A 231 -33.64 -3.92 -10.12
N ASP A 232 -34.87 -4.42 -10.17
CA ASP A 232 -35.17 -5.82 -10.53
C ASP A 232 -35.43 -6.00 -12.04
N HIS A 233 -35.25 -4.96 -12.84
CA HIS A 233 -35.56 -5.03 -14.27
C HIS A 233 -34.38 -5.61 -15.07
N PRO A 234 -34.56 -6.66 -15.90
CA PRO A 234 -33.47 -7.31 -16.63
C PRO A 234 -32.66 -6.39 -17.54
N HIS A 235 -33.30 -5.37 -18.13
CA HIS A 235 -32.62 -4.38 -18.96
C HIS A 235 -31.86 -3.29 -18.18
N TRP A 236 -31.86 -3.33 -16.85
CA TRP A 236 -31.19 -2.38 -15.95
C TRP A 236 -30.22 -3.08 -14.99
N LEU A 237 -29.74 -4.27 -15.36
CA LEU A 237 -28.73 -5.00 -14.58
C LEU A 237 -27.53 -4.10 -14.27
N HIS A 238 -27.13 -4.07 -13.00
CA HIS A 238 -26.08 -3.19 -12.47
C HIS A 238 -26.32 -1.69 -12.74
N GLY A 239 -27.58 -1.31 -12.91
CA GLY A 239 -28.04 0.05 -13.22
C GLY A 239 -27.61 0.58 -14.57
N ILE A 240 -27.30 -0.31 -15.53
CA ILE A 240 -26.93 0.05 -16.90
C ILE A 240 -28.01 -0.45 -17.86
N HIS A 241 -28.48 0.45 -18.70
CA HIS A 241 -29.39 0.15 -19.79
C HIS A 241 -28.65 0.20 -21.13
N PHE A 242 -28.44 -0.98 -21.73
CA PHE A 242 -27.77 -1.19 -23.02
C PHE A 242 -26.43 -0.44 -23.18
N ALA A 243 -25.63 -0.37 -22.10
CA ALA A 243 -24.33 0.31 -22.05
C ALA A 243 -24.34 1.82 -22.41
N ARG A 244 -25.52 2.43 -22.53
CA ARG A 244 -25.67 3.84 -22.94
C ARG A 244 -26.27 4.72 -21.87
N HIS A 245 -27.20 4.19 -21.09
CA HIS A 245 -27.86 4.94 -20.03
C HIS A 245 -27.53 4.31 -18.69
N SER A 246 -27.28 5.14 -17.70
CA SER A 246 -26.97 4.71 -16.34
C SER A 246 -28.02 5.26 -15.39
N ALA A 247 -28.38 4.47 -14.39
CA ALA A 247 -29.20 4.90 -13.28
C ALA A 247 -28.47 5.98 -12.47
N GLY A 248 -29.21 6.62 -11.58
CA GLY A 248 -28.77 7.65 -10.68
C GLY A 248 -28.71 9.06 -11.27
N ARG A 249 -29.54 9.32 -12.30
CA ARG A 249 -29.67 10.62 -12.95
C ARG A 249 -31.06 10.80 -13.56
N ASP A 250 -31.34 12.01 -14.00
CA ASP A 250 -32.48 12.31 -14.86
C ASP A 250 -32.20 11.83 -16.29
N LEU A 251 -33.15 11.09 -16.86
CA LEU A 251 -33.11 10.52 -18.21
C LEU A 251 -34.23 11.09 -19.10
N THR A 252 -34.85 12.20 -18.71
CA THR A 252 -35.94 12.86 -19.46
C THR A 252 -35.53 13.22 -20.89
N GLU A 253 -34.33 13.73 -21.10
CA GLU A 253 -33.82 14.02 -22.44
C GLU A 253 -33.27 12.77 -23.14
N ASP A 254 -32.74 11.83 -22.36
CA ASP A 254 -32.10 10.62 -22.87
C ASP A 254 -33.11 9.69 -23.56
N ILE A 255 -34.37 9.67 -23.11
CA ILE A 255 -35.41 8.84 -23.75
C ILE A 255 -35.78 9.30 -25.16
N LEU A 256 -35.53 10.56 -25.53
CA LEU A 256 -35.78 11.05 -26.89
C LEU A 256 -34.87 10.36 -27.92
N LYS A 257 -33.77 9.74 -27.46
CA LYS A 257 -32.79 9.01 -28.28
C LYS A 257 -33.00 7.50 -28.22
N ALA A 258 -33.99 7.03 -27.46
CA ALA A 258 -34.24 5.60 -27.26
C ALA A 258 -35.02 4.99 -28.44
N PRO A 259 -34.81 3.69 -28.75
CA PRO A 259 -35.56 2.98 -29.79
C PRO A 259 -36.99 2.60 -29.35
N HIS A 260 -37.50 3.17 -28.26
CA HIS A 260 -38.82 2.90 -27.71
C HIS A 260 -39.49 4.20 -27.24
N SER A 261 -40.82 4.20 -27.22
CA SER A 261 -41.62 5.32 -26.71
C SER A 261 -41.49 5.44 -25.17
N PRO A 262 -41.66 6.65 -24.59
CA PRO A 262 -41.77 6.85 -23.14
C PRO A 262 -42.88 6.05 -22.45
N ALA A 263 -43.89 5.57 -23.20
CA ALA A 263 -44.99 4.77 -22.68
C ALA A 263 -44.54 3.48 -21.96
N VAL A 264 -43.31 3.02 -22.16
CA VAL A 264 -42.73 1.90 -21.40
C VAL A 264 -42.50 2.26 -19.93
N ILE A 265 -42.18 3.53 -19.62
CA ILE A 265 -41.96 4.01 -18.26
C ILE A 265 -43.28 4.10 -17.51
N ASP A 266 -44.37 4.51 -18.18
CA ASP A 266 -45.70 4.67 -17.58
C ASP A 266 -46.28 3.34 -17.03
N LYS A 267 -45.68 2.20 -17.39
CA LYS A 267 -46.00 0.88 -16.83
C LYS A 267 -45.48 0.68 -15.41
N HIS A 268 -44.59 1.55 -14.93
CA HIS A 268 -43.98 1.48 -13.61
C HIS A 268 -44.56 2.58 -12.70
N ALA A 269 -44.90 2.21 -11.47
CA ALA A 269 -45.32 3.18 -10.48
C ALA A 269 -44.13 4.03 -10.02
N PRO A 270 -44.26 5.36 -9.94
CA PRO A 270 -43.20 6.21 -9.41
C PRO A 270 -43.01 5.96 -7.91
N VAL A 271 -41.76 5.97 -7.45
CA VAL A 271 -41.39 5.81 -6.03
C VAL A 271 -41.23 7.15 -5.30
N GLY A 272 -41.25 8.27 -6.03
CA GLY A 272 -41.19 9.62 -5.47
C GLY A 272 -41.13 10.70 -6.56
N THR A 273 -40.90 11.94 -6.13
CA THR A 273 -40.74 13.10 -7.02
C THR A 273 -39.27 13.48 -7.16
N TYR A 274 -38.93 14.15 -8.26
CA TYR A 274 -37.59 14.63 -8.55
C TYR A 274 -37.58 16.14 -8.72
N ASP A 275 -36.65 16.80 -8.03
CA ASP A 275 -36.32 18.21 -8.22
C ASP A 275 -34.80 18.37 -8.24
N ALA A 276 -34.26 18.78 -9.39
CA ALA A 276 -32.82 18.98 -9.57
C ALA A 276 -32.22 20.00 -8.58
N ASN A 277 -33.04 20.95 -8.09
CA ASN A 277 -32.63 22.03 -7.20
C ASN A 277 -32.95 21.78 -5.72
N ALA A 278 -33.59 20.66 -5.39
CA ALA A 278 -33.90 20.32 -4.01
C ALA A 278 -32.63 20.10 -3.18
N LYS A 279 -32.71 20.43 -1.88
CA LYS A 279 -31.67 20.06 -0.92
C LYS A 279 -31.62 18.54 -0.77
N GLN A 280 -30.41 18.01 -0.68
CA GLN A 280 -30.17 16.58 -0.55
C GLN A 280 -30.70 16.02 0.78
N SER A 281 -31.50 14.96 0.71
CA SER A 281 -32.00 14.19 1.85
C SER A 281 -31.06 13.02 2.20
N GLY A 282 -31.05 12.50 3.45
CA GLY A 282 -30.17 11.36 3.81
C GLY A 282 -28.66 11.66 3.72
N LEU A 283 -28.30 12.95 3.64
CA LEU A 283 -26.93 13.43 3.44
C LEU A 283 -25.99 13.12 4.62
N ALA A 284 -26.51 12.93 5.83
CA ALA A 284 -25.70 12.77 7.03
C ALA A 284 -24.83 11.50 6.99
N ALA A 285 -25.44 10.32 6.79
CA ALA A 285 -24.70 9.06 6.73
C ALA A 285 -23.71 9.03 5.55
N MET A 286 -24.11 9.60 4.41
CA MET A 286 -23.26 9.67 3.21
C MET A 286 -22.11 10.67 3.35
N ASN A 287 -22.31 11.79 4.04
CA ASN A 287 -21.25 12.73 4.36
C ASN A 287 -20.26 12.13 5.37
N GLU A 288 -20.78 11.41 6.37
CA GLU A 288 -19.93 10.68 7.32
C GLU A 288 -19.08 9.64 6.58
N LEU A 289 -19.70 8.81 5.73
CA LEU A 289 -19.00 7.82 4.91
C LEU A 289 -17.92 8.46 4.02
N ARG A 290 -18.23 9.56 3.33
CA ARG A 290 -17.25 10.30 2.51
C ARG A 290 -16.10 10.84 3.36
N GLY A 291 -16.40 11.41 4.52
CA GLY A 291 -15.40 11.94 5.44
C GLY A 291 -14.47 10.86 5.99
N LEU A 292 -15.03 9.72 6.40
CA LEU A 292 -14.26 8.56 6.86
C LEU A 292 -13.41 7.96 5.73
N SER A 293 -13.99 7.83 4.53
CA SER A 293 -13.29 7.31 3.35
C SER A 293 -12.11 8.20 2.96
N ALA A 294 -12.31 9.52 2.93
CA ALA A 294 -11.23 10.48 2.64
C ALA A 294 -10.06 10.36 3.63
N ARG A 295 -10.36 10.24 4.94
CA ARG A 295 -9.34 10.02 5.98
C ARG A 295 -8.61 8.69 5.79
N TYR A 296 -9.35 7.62 5.50
CA TYR A 296 -8.79 6.31 5.21
C TYR A 296 -7.82 6.35 4.02
N TYR A 297 -8.21 6.95 2.89
CA TYR A 297 -7.33 7.07 1.73
C TYR A 297 -6.09 7.92 2.02
N GLY A 298 -6.23 8.98 2.83
CA GLY A 298 -5.10 9.76 3.30
C GLY A 298 -4.06 8.90 4.03
N LEU A 299 -4.52 8.06 4.97
CA LEU A 299 -3.66 7.14 5.73
C LEU A 299 -3.01 6.08 4.83
N VAL A 300 -3.75 5.50 3.89
CA VAL A 300 -3.22 4.50 2.94
C VAL A 300 -2.12 5.10 2.06
N LYS A 301 -2.36 6.29 1.49
CA LYS A 301 -1.35 6.98 0.66
C LYS A 301 -0.10 7.31 1.45
N LEU A 302 -0.27 7.78 2.69
CA LEU A 302 0.85 8.07 3.59
C LEU A 302 1.62 6.78 3.92
N SER A 303 0.93 5.68 4.20
CA SER A 303 1.54 4.36 4.44
C SER A 303 2.34 3.87 3.24
N ALA A 304 1.80 3.98 2.03
CA ALA A 304 2.49 3.59 0.80
C ALA A 304 3.73 4.47 0.55
N GLY A 305 3.63 5.79 0.74
CA GLY A 305 4.76 6.70 0.63
C GLY A 305 5.87 6.39 1.63
N LEU A 306 5.51 6.12 2.88
CA LEU A 306 6.47 5.74 3.92
C LEU A 306 7.13 4.38 3.63
N ALA A 307 6.38 3.41 3.12
CA ALA A 307 6.93 2.11 2.72
C ALA A 307 7.96 2.23 1.60
N VAL A 308 7.73 3.12 0.62
CA VAL A 308 8.73 3.47 -0.40
C VAL A 308 9.97 4.11 0.24
N GLY A 309 9.78 5.02 1.21
CA GLY A 309 10.89 5.62 1.97
C GLY A 309 11.74 4.60 2.72
N VAL A 310 11.11 3.62 3.40
CA VAL A 310 11.80 2.50 4.06
C VAL A 310 12.61 1.68 3.05
N ALA A 311 12.06 1.42 1.86
CA ALA A 311 12.77 0.70 0.80
C ALA A 311 13.92 1.52 0.19
N ALA A 312 13.78 2.84 0.05
CA ALA A 312 14.81 3.72 -0.49
C ALA A 312 16.07 3.76 0.39
N ILE A 313 15.90 3.72 1.72
CA ILE A 313 17.04 3.62 2.66
C ILE A 313 17.86 2.35 2.40
N VAL A 314 17.22 1.23 2.03
CA VAL A 314 17.93 0.00 1.67
C VAL A 314 18.74 0.17 0.37
N SER A 315 18.28 1.00 -0.56
CA SER A 315 19.01 1.30 -1.80
C SER A 315 20.26 2.16 -1.53
N ILE A 316 20.16 3.14 -0.63
CA ILE A 316 21.29 3.98 -0.19
C ILE A 316 22.32 3.11 0.53
N TRP A 317 21.86 2.16 1.35
CA TRP A 317 22.69 1.22 2.10
C TRP A 317 23.57 0.31 1.23
N ARG A 318 23.22 0.08 -0.04
CA ARG A 318 23.99 -0.76 -0.98
C ARG A 318 25.08 0.02 -1.72
N GLN A 319 25.02 1.35 -1.70
CA GLN A 319 25.97 2.22 -2.40
C GLN A 319 27.09 2.75 -1.50
N MET A 320 26.98 2.52 -0.19
CA MET A 320 27.98 2.81 0.84
C MET A 320 28.83 1.57 1.12
#